data_AF-A0A5Z1E3M6-F1
#
_entry.id   AF-A0A5Z1E3M6-F1
#
_cell.length_a   1.000
_cell.length_b   1.000
_cell.length_c   1.000
_cell.angle_alpha   90.00
_cell.angle_beta   90.00
_cell.angle_gamma   90.00
#
_symmetry.space_group_name_H-M   'P 1'
#
loop_
_entity.id
_entity.type
_entity.pdbx_description
1 polymer ?
#
loop_
_entity_poly.entity_id
_entity_poly.type
_entity_poly.pdbx_seq_one_letter_code
_entity_poly.pdbx_strand_id
1 'polypeptide(L)'
;IMGVDWVIDYNKYRIARDESGDIYKALRSDIVEGKIKDPRDIDSTYESRREFDRYRGGYYNGMVTGYGTDTPNDWSEEEAQLFNDTLILHAKLAALTPPQGYPNAPRYFTPENLEWYYKRHKLD
;
A
#
# COMPACT_ATOMS: atom_id res chain seq x y z
N ILE A 1 19.39 13.98 11.33
CA ILE A 1 18.74 12.80 10.72
C ILE A 1 17.76 12.26 11.75
N MET A 2 16.47 12.16 11.41
CA MET A 2 15.47 11.56 12.28
C MET A 2 15.88 10.10 12.53
N GLY A 3 16.45 9.82 13.70
CA GLY A 3 16.88 8.49 14.13
C GLY A 3 15.72 7.64 14.61
N VAL A 4 14.77 7.38 13.72
CA VAL A 4 13.66 6.45 13.94
C VAL A 4 13.84 5.24 13.04
N ASP A 5 13.70 4.04 13.61
CA ASP A 5 13.46 2.81 12.87
C ASP A 5 12.18 3.01 12.06
N TRP A 6 12.35 3.38 10.80
CA TRP A 6 11.24 3.60 9.91
C TRP A 6 10.83 2.25 9.33
N VAL A 7 9.53 1.99 9.32
CA VAL A 7 8.92 0.75 8.84
C VAL A 7 8.15 1.07 7.56
N ILE A 8 8.20 0.18 6.57
CA ILE A 8 7.36 0.30 5.37
C ILE A 8 6.00 -0.29 5.68
N ASP A 9 4.96 0.54 5.64
CA ASP A 9 3.57 0.06 5.68
C ASP A 9 3.11 -0.27 4.26
N TYR A 10 2.94 -1.56 4.01
CA TYR A 10 2.47 -2.11 2.74
C TYR A 10 1.11 -1.56 2.30
N ASN A 11 0.24 -1.12 3.22
CA ASN A 11 -1.04 -0.50 2.89
C ASN A 11 -0.86 0.93 2.38
N LYS A 12 -0.02 1.73 3.05
CA LYS A 12 0.25 3.12 2.64
C LYS A 12 1.05 3.20 1.35
N TYR A 13 1.96 2.24 1.14
CA TYR A 13 2.67 2.06 -0.13
C TYR A 13 1.81 1.43 -1.23
N ARG A 14 0.56 1.08 -0.90
CA ARG A 14 -0.43 0.44 -1.80
C ARG A 14 0.04 -0.89 -2.39
N ILE A 15 1.03 -1.53 -1.77
CA ILE A 15 1.50 -2.87 -2.14
C ILE A 15 0.41 -3.89 -1.79
N ALA A 16 -0.33 -3.67 -0.70
CA ALA A 16 -1.45 -4.53 -0.28
C ALA A 16 -2.68 -4.47 -1.21
N ARG A 17 -2.67 -3.64 -2.27
CA ARG A 17 -3.75 -3.63 -3.28
C ARG A 17 -3.64 -4.77 -4.29
N ASP A 18 -2.53 -5.49 -4.25
CA ASP A 18 -2.34 -6.71 -5.00
C ASP A 18 -2.62 -7.89 -4.07
N GLU A 19 -3.75 -8.55 -4.30
CA GLU A 19 -4.21 -9.70 -3.52
C GLU A 19 -3.25 -10.89 -3.61
N SER A 20 -2.58 -11.06 -4.76
CA SER A 20 -1.66 -12.17 -5.01
C SER A 20 -0.26 -11.93 -4.43
N GLY A 21 0.03 -10.69 -4.04
CA GLY A 21 1.30 -10.28 -3.44
C GLY A 21 2.49 -10.28 -4.41
N ASP A 22 2.23 -10.25 -5.71
CA ASP A 22 3.21 -10.21 -6.79
C ASP A 22 4.06 -8.94 -6.79
N ILE A 23 3.52 -7.78 -6.43
CA ILE A 23 4.27 -6.53 -6.21
C ILE A 23 5.35 -6.75 -5.14
N TYR A 24 5.00 -7.40 -4.02
CA TYR A 24 5.95 -7.68 -2.96
C TYR A 24 7.03 -8.67 -3.43
N LYS A 25 6.63 -9.75 -4.11
CA LYS A 25 7.55 -10.76 -4.63
C LYS A 25 8.54 -10.16 -5.62
N ALA A 26 8.07 -9.31 -6.55
CA ALA A 26 8.90 -8.64 -7.53
C ALA A 26 9.93 -7.71 -6.86
N LEU A 27 9.46 -6.85 -5.93
CA LEU A 27 10.36 -5.98 -5.15
C LEU A 27 11.40 -6.80 -4.37
N ARG A 28 11.00 -7.91 -3.76
CA ARG A 28 11.90 -8.78 -3.01
C ARG A 28 12.92 -9.46 -3.92
N SER A 29 12.51 -9.94 -5.09
CA SER A 29 13.41 -10.57 -6.07
C SER A 29 14.48 -9.60 -6.53
N ASP A 30 14.08 -8.38 -6.91
CA ASP A 30 15.01 -7.35 -7.38
C ASP A 30 15.98 -6.88 -6.28
N ILE A 31 15.57 -6.90 -5.00
CA ILE A 31 16.47 -6.69 -3.86
C ILE A 31 17.47 -7.84 -3.72
N VAL A 32 17.00 -9.09 -3.74
CA VAL A 32 17.86 -10.28 -3.57
C VAL A 32 18.86 -10.42 -4.71
N GLU A 33 18.45 -10.07 -5.93
CA GLU A 33 19.30 -10.05 -7.12
C GLU A 33 20.24 -8.83 -7.17
N GLY A 34 20.08 -7.87 -6.24
CA GLY A 34 20.91 -6.67 -6.16
C GLY A 34 20.64 -5.61 -7.22
N LYS A 35 19.50 -5.70 -7.93
CA LYS A 35 19.07 -4.69 -8.93
C LYS A 35 18.64 -3.39 -8.27
N ILE A 36 17.98 -3.49 -7.12
CA ILE A 36 17.59 -2.35 -6.29
C ILE A 36 18.05 -2.59 -4.86
N LYS A 37 18.31 -1.52 -4.12
CA LYS A 37 18.69 -1.62 -2.71
C LYS A 37 17.44 -1.74 -1.82
N ASP A 38 17.53 -2.52 -0.74
CA ASP A 38 16.50 -2.44 0.29
C ASP A 38 16.59 -1.04 0.90
N PRO A 39 15.53 -0.23 0.84
CA PRO A 39 15.61 1.13 1.31
C PRO A 39 16.00 1.18 2.80
N ARG A 40 15.75 0.08 3.57
CA ARG A 40 15.98 -0.12 5.02
C ARG A 40 17.42 -0.39 5.39
N ASP A 41 18.26 -0.73 4.42
CA ASP A 41 19.67 -0.95 4.69
C ASP A 41 20.31 0.32 5.26
N ILE A 42 21.22 0.13 6.22
CA ILE A 42 21.87 1.25 6.94
C ILE A 42 22.66 2.17 6.01
N ASP A 43 23.17 1.61 4.93
CA ASP A 43 23.94 2.27 3.89
C ASP A 43 23.09 2.65 2.66
N SER A 44 21.76 2.61 2.79
CA SER A 44 20.86 3.19 1.80
C SER A 44 20.94 4.72 1.82
N THR A 45 21.16 5.29 0.63
CA THR A 45 21.23 6.72 0.38
C THR A 45 19.89 7.25 -0.12
N TYR A 46 19.74 8.58 -0.12
CA TYR A 46 18.61 9.27 -0.75
C TYR A 46 18.30 8.73 -2.16
N GLU A 47 19.33 8.58 -3.00
CA GLU A 47 19.17 8.11 -4.37
C GLU A 47 18.66 6.67 -4.44
N SER A 48 19.22 5.77 -3.63
CA SER A 48 18.78 4.36 -3.60
C SER A 48 17.34 4.19 -3.11
N ARG A 49 16.90 4.99 -2.12
CA ARG A 49 15.51 4.98 -1.64
C ARG A 49 14.56 5.53 -2.69
N ARG A 50 14.99 6.57 -3.40
CA ARG A 50 14.24 7.14 -4.53
C ARG A 50 14.15 6.20 -5.73
N GLU A 51 15.15 5.38 -5.94
CA GLU A 51 15.13 4.30 -6.93
C GLU A 51 14.13 3.22 -6.53
N PHE A 52 14.19 2.75 -5.28
CA PHE A 52 13.19 1.82 -4.74
C PHE A 52 11.75 2.33 -4.94
N ASP A 53 11.49 3.61 -4.60
CA ASP A 53 10.17 4.23 -4.79
C ASP A 53 9.70 4.26 -6.25
N ARG A 54 10.63 4.44 -7.20
CA ARG A 54 10.33 4.36 -8.65
C ARG A 54 9.95 2.95 -9.07
N TYR A 55 10.74 1.95 -8.69
CA TYR A 55 10.45 0.54 -9.02
C TYR A 55 9.12 0.10 -8.43
N ARG A 56 8.86 0.41 -7.15
CA ARG A 56 7.58 0.14 -6.49
C ARG A 56 6.41 0.80 -7.23
N GLY A 57 6.56 2.05 -7.68
CA GLY A 57 5.56 2.73 -8.49
C GLY A 57 5.30 2.04 -9.84
N GLY A 58 6.37 1.56 -10.49
CA GLY A 58 6.29 0.78 -11.73
C GLY A 58 5.52 -0.53 -11.55
N TYR A 59 5.85 -1.31 -10.52
CA TYR A 59 5.13 -2.54 -10.20
C TYR A 59 3.68 -2.28 -9.84
N TYR A 60 3.40 -1.27 -9.01
CA TYR A 60 2.03 -0.90 -8.70
C TYR A 60 1.20 -0.61 -9.96
N ASN A 61 1.74 0.16 -10.91
CA ASN A 61 1.01 0.48 -12.13
C ASN A 61 0.83 -0.71 -13.08
N GLY A 62 1.75 -1.70 -13.04
CA GLY A 62 1.70 -2.88 -13.91
C GLY A 62 1.01 -4.11 -13.31
N MET A 63 0.90 -4.18 -11.97
CA MET A 63 0.48 -5.38 -11.24
C MET A 63 -0.68 -5.13 -10.28
N VAL A 64 -1.15 -3.88 -10.11
CA VAL A 64 -2.34 -3.66 -9.27
C VAL A 64 -3.53 -4.39 -9.89
N THR A 65 -4.19 -5.23 -9.10
CA THR A 65 -5.46 -5.82 -9.48
C THR A 65 -6.50 -4.72 -9.48
N GLY A 66 -7.02 -4.38 -10.66
CA GLY A 66 -8.21 -3.54 -10.74
C GLY A 66 -9.36 -4.33 -10.16
N TYR A 67 -9.85 -3.95 -8.97
CA TYR A 67 -11.17 -4.39 -8.54
C TYR A 67 -12.16 -3.81 -9.55
N GLY A 68 -12.64 -4.64 -10.48
CA GLY A 68 -13.78 -4.29 -11.30
C GLY A 68 -14.91 -3.95 -10.36
N THR A 69 -15.35 -2.69 -10.36
CA THR A 69 -16.53 -2.26 -9.62
C THR A 69 -17.82 -2.77 -10.26
N ASP A 70 -17.70 -3.45 -11.39
CA ASP A 70 -18.81 -3.95 -12.16
C ASP A 70 -19.22 -5.31 -11.62
N THR A 71 -20.47 -5.40 -11.19
CA THR A 71 -21.14 -6.67 -10.95
C THR A 71 -21.01 -7.51 -12.23
N PRO A 72 -20.45 -8.73 -12.17
CA PRO A 72 -20.27 -9.56 -13.35
C PRO A 72 -21.59 -9.77 -14.09
N ASN A 73 -21.58 -9.57 -15.42
CA ASN A 73 -22.78 -9.67 -16.26
C ASN A 73 -23.37 -11.10 -16.33
N ASP A 74 -22.62 -12.10 -15.88
CA ASP A 74 -23.02 -13.51 -15.84
C ASP A 74 -23.72 -13.91 -14.53
N TRP A 75 -23.79 -13.01 -13.53
CA TRP A 75 -24.52 -13.24 -12.30
C TRP A 75 -26.03 -13.19 -12.51
N SER A 76 -26.74 -14.05 -11.79
CA SER A 76 -28.19 -13.93 -11.60
C SER A 76 -28.53 -12.70 -10.77
N GLU A 77 -29.78 -12.24 -10.85
CA GLU A 77 -30.27 -11.10 -10.04
C GLU A 77 -30.14 -11.36 -8.53
N GLU A 78 -30.31 -12.61 -8.10
CA GLU A 78 -30.15 -13.04 -6.70
C GLU A 78 -28.69 -12.94 -6.24
N GLU A 79 -27.72 -13.35 -7.08
CA GLU A 79 -26.28 -13.24 -6.80
C GLU A 79 -25.84 -11.77 -6.71
N ALA A 80 -26.30 -10.94 -7.65
CA ALA A 80 -26.05 -9.51 -7.65
C ALA A 80 -26.64 -8.82 -6.40
N GLN A 81 -27.87 -9.18 -6.02
CA GLN A 81 -28.52 -8.65 -4.83
C GLN A 81 -27.79 -9.05 -3.54
N LEU A 82 -27.40 -10.32 -3.43
CA LEU A 82 -26.65 -10.83 -2.27
C LEU A 82 -25.30 -10.13 -2.08
N PHE A 83 -24.58 -9.87 -3.19
CA PHE A 83 -23.33 -9.12 -3.16
C PHE A 83 -23.55 -7.67 -2.67
N ASN A 84 -24.58 -7.00 -3.19
CA ASN A 84 -24.95 -5.64 -2.74
C ASN A 84 -25.29 -5.60 -1.25
N ASP A 85 -26.09 -6.54 -0.76
CA ASP A 85 -26.47 -6.63 0.65
C ASP A 85 -25.25 -6.87 1.54
N THR A 86 -24.30 -7.69 1.08
CA THR A 86 -23.02 -7.95 1.76
C THR A 86 -22.15 -6.69 1.83
N LEU A 87 -22.05 -5.92 0.73
CA LEU A 87 -21.31 -4.65 0.72
C LEU A 87 -21.92 -3.63 1.69
N ILE A 88 -23.25 -3.51 1.71
CA ILE A 88 -23.97 -2.61 2.64
C ILE A 88 -23.74 -3.04 4.08
N LEU A 89 -23.78 -4.34 4.38
CA LEU A 89 -23.49 -4.87 5.71
C LEU A 89 -22.07 -4.52 6.16
N HIS A 90 -21.06 -4.78 5.32
CA HIS A 90 -19.68 -4.40 5.61
C HIS A 90 -19.50 -2.90 5.83
N ALA A 91 -20.14 -2.06 5.02
CA ALA A 91 -20.08 -0.61 5.18
C ALA A 91 -20.69 -0.16 6.51
N LYS A 92 -21.84 -0.72 6.90
CA LYS A 92 -22.48 -0.45 8.20
C LYS A 92 -21.62 -0.92 9.37
N LEU A 93 -21.02 -2.09 9.28
CA LEU A 93 -20.09 -2.60 10.29
C LEU A 93 -18.89 -1.66 10.42
N ALA A 94 -18.24 -1.30 9.31
CA ALA A 94 -17.08 -0.40 9.30
C ALA A 94 -17.40 0.99 9.84
N ALA A 95 -18.60 1.53 9.60
CA ALA A 95 -19.03 2.82 10.16
C ALA A 95 -19.26 2.77 11.67
N LEU A 96 -19.65 1.61 12.20
CA LEU A 96 -19.85 1.38 13.64
C LEU A 96 -18.57 0.92 14.35
N THR A 97 -17.56 0.47 13.60
CA THR A 97 -16.24 0.18 14.17
C THR A 97 -15.42 1.46 14.15
N PRO A 98 -14.89 1.93 15.30
CA PRO A 98 -13.89 2.99 15.29
C PRO A 98 -12.75 2.59 14.34
N PRO A 99 -12.17 3.54 13.56
CA PRO A 99 -11.05 3.23 12.70
C PRO A 99 -9.95 2.54 13.51
N GLN A 100 -9.67 1.28 13.19
CA GLN A 100 -8.72 0.42 13.92
C GLN A 100 -7.25 0.79 13.65
N GLY A 101 -6.97 2.06 13.35
CA GLY A 101 -5.62 2.59 13.20
C GLY A 101 -5.15 3.20 14.50
N TYR A 102 -3.94 2.85 14.95
CA TYR A 102 -3.29 3.56 16.05
C TYR A 102 -3.26 5.07 15.72
N PRO A 103 -3.83 5.97 16.57
CA PRO A 103 -3.83 7.41 16.30
C PRO A 103 -2.43 8.00 16.12
N ASN A 104 -1.41 7.34 16.70
CA ASN A 104 0.00 7.70 16.64
C ASN A 104 0.86 6.63 15.93
N ALA A 105 0.29 5.85 15.02
CA ALA A 105 1.06 4.91 14.20
C ALA A 105 2.17 5.71 13.48
N PRO A 106 3.48 5.50 13.78
CA PRO A 106 4.54 6.30 13.19
C PRO A 106 4.40 6.26 11.68
N ARG A 107 4.34 7.41 11.00
CA ARG A 107 4.06 7.39 9.57
C ARG A 107 5.18 6.63 8.84
N TYR A 108 4.75 5.75 7.94
CA TYR A 108 5.49 4.56 7.54
C TYR A 108 6.04 4.66 6.12
N PHE A 109 6.80 5.73 5.84
CA PHE A 109 7.41 5.95 4.52
C PHE A 109 8.93 6.05 4.59
N THR A 110 9.57 5.99 3.42
CA THR A 110 10.97 6.42 3.28
C THR A 110 11.12 7.83 3.90
N PRO A 111 12.26 8.13 4.56
CA PRO A 111 12.47 9.43 5.21
C PRO A 111 12.11 10.62 4.31
N GLU A 112 12.37 10.50 3.01
CA GLU A 112 12.10 11.49 1.98
C GLU A 112 10.60 11.71 1.75
N ASN A 113 9.81 10.64 1.65
CA ASN A 113 8.36 10.74 1.53
C ASN A 113 7.74 11.27 2.83
N LEU A 114 8.26 10.87 4.00
CA LEU A 114 7.83 11.42 5.29
C LEU A 114 8.02 12.93 5.33
N GLU A 115 9.20 13.40 4.94
CA GLU A 115 9.51 14.83 4.86
C GLU A 115 8.58 15.54 3.85
N TRP A 116 8.30 14.92 2.70
CA TRP A 116 7.39 15.46 1.69
C TRP A 116 5.96 15.67 2.22
N TYR A 117 5.43 14.68 2.94
CA TYR A 117 4.09 14.74 3.53
C TYR A 117 4.05 15.69 4.75
N TYR A 118 5.12 15.73 5.55
CA TYR A 118 5.29 16.68 6.66
C TYR A 118 5.24 18.13 6.19
N LYS A 119 6.07 18.48 5.20
CA LYS A 119 6.11 19.84 4.61
C LYS A 119 4.79 20.27 3.97
N ARG A 120 3.88 19.33 3.71
CA ARG A 120 2.55 19.58 3.11
C ARG A 120 1.41 19.53 4.10
N HIS A 121 1.70 19.44 5.40
CA HIS A 121 0.70 19.31 6.46
C HIS A 121 -0.28 18.15 6.20
N LYS A 122 0.23 17.07 5.58
CA LYS A 122 -0.54 15.84 5.40
C LYS A 122 -0.41 14.90 6.60
N LEU A 123 0.54 15.22 7.50
CA LEU A 123 0.80 14.88 8.92
C LEU A 123 -0.35 14.61 9.91
N ASP A 124 -1.54 15.16 9.66
CA ASP A 124 -2.72 15.08 10.54
C ASP A 124 -3.42 13.72 10.43
#